data_AF-A0A5B7T5J5-F1
#
_entry.id   AF-A0A5B7T5J5-F1
#
_cell.length_a   1.000
_cell.length_b   1.000
_cell.length_c   1.000
_cell.angle_alpha   90.00
_cell.angle_beta   90.00
_cell.angle_gamma   90.00
#
_symmetry.space_group_name_H-M   'P 1'
#
loop_
_entity.id
_entity.type
_entity.pdbx_description
1 polymer ?
#
loop_
_entity_poly.entity_id
_entity_poly.type
_entity_poly.pdbx_seq_one_letter_code
_entity_poly.pdbx_strand_id
1 'polypeptide(L)'
;MIHFICDSIGEFIMIKINLKEIMDDYDINISELSDSTGIARSTITPIVNAPNDVKAISIDTIDTLCDFFGIDISDLITFTPRENKYKEYMTWYKDNLNQEYIDMTKKIGNKKRHIFIFISADNVGPDTENIYTVNITALSKNEYKKIKPSLKKSPELKEVMDGKTFFNDFKKQKRDVQTATTKILLENFVSTKQDFKKIKNGYFNCMWRNNEPLSIQSQFNFGFEYDNGNLIYQN
;
A
#
# COMPACT_ATOMS: atom_id res chain seq x y z
N MET A 1 -14.79 -4.92 -19.12
CA MET A 1 -14.86 -5.51 -17.77
C MET A 1 -13.67 -6.46 -17.68
N ILE A 2 -12.55 -5.98 -17.15
CA ILE A 2 -11.33 -6.81 -17.05
C ILE A 2 -11.34 -7.41 -15.65
N HIS A 3 -11.62 -8.72 -15.57
CA HIS A 3 -11.42 -9.51 -14.36
C HIS A 3 -9.94 -9.87 -14.30
N PHE A 4 -9.19 -9.26 -13.40
CA PHE A 4 -7.88 -9.80 -13.02
C PHE A 4 -8.11 -10.93 -12.03
N ILE A 5 -8.00 -12.16 -12.52
CA ILE A 5 -7.86 -13.36 -11.70
C ILE A 5 -6.39 -13.44 -11.33
N CYS A 6 -6.07 -13.18 -10.06
CA CYS A 6 -4.78 -13.55 -9.50
C CYS A 6 -4.96 -14.93 -8.86
N ASP A 7 -4.65 -15.98 -9.63
CA ASP A 7 -4.67 -17.35 -9.12
C ASP A 7 -3.36 -17.69 -8.40
N SER A 8 -3.55 -18.04 -7.12
CA SER A 8 -2.83 -19.03 -6.30
C SER A 8 -1.32 -18.89 -6.07
N ILE A 9 -0.95 -18.53 -4.83
CA ILE A 9 -0.23 -19.43 -3.89
C ILE A 9 -0.79 -19.16 -2.49
N GLY A 10 -1.35 -20.17 -1.84
CA GLY A 10 -1.83 -20.04 -0.46
C GLY A 10 -0.65 -20.07 0.50
N GLU A 11 -0.31 -18.94 1.13
CA GLU A 11 0.58 -18.92 2.30
C GLU A 11 0.14 -17.84 3.31
N PHE A 12 0.43 -18.10 4.58
CA PHE A 12 -0.32 -17.69 5.76
C PHE A 12 -0.25 -16.18 6.12
N ILE A 13 -1.15 -15.77 7.03
CA ILE A 13 -1.14 -14.45 7.70
C ILE A 13 -0.04 -14.70 8.69
N MET A 14 1.09 -14.03 8.54
CA MET A 14 2.25 -14.31 9.36
C MET A 14 2.58 -13.08 10.17
N ILE A 15 2.33 -13.17 11.47
CA ILE A 15 3.08 -12.40 12.47
C ILE A 15 4.38 -13.17 12.66
N LYS A 16 5.51 -12.51 12.45
CA LYS A 16 6.86 -13.05 12.69
C LYS A 16 7.50 -12.22 13.79
N ILE A 17 8.15 -12.89 14.74
CA ILE A 17 9.00 -12.26 15.74
C ILE A 17 10.45 -12.35 15.25
N ASN A 18 11.15 -11.22 15.16
CA ASN A 18 12.51 -11.12 14.61
C ASN A 18 13.60 -11.29 15.70
N LEU A 19 13.26 -11.89 16.84
CA LEU A 19 14.15 -11.96 18.01
C LEU A 19 15.50 -12.62 17.70
N LYS A 20 15.53 -13.65 16.85
CA LYS A 20 16.78 -14.31 16.47
C LYS A 20 17.73 -13.36 15.76
N GLU A 21 17.21 -12.61 14.78
CA GLU A 21 18.00 -11.66 13.99
C GLU A 21 18.56 -10.56 14.90
N ILE A 22 17.73 -10.04 15.82
CA ILE A 22 18.14 -9.04 16.81
C ILE A 22 19.21 -9.60 17.76
N MET A 23 19.05 -10.84 18.25
CA MET A 23 20.04 -11.47 19.12
C MET A 23 21.39 -11.67 18.43
N ASP A 24 21.37 -12.09 17.17
CA ASP A 24 22.57 -12.28 16.35
C ASP A 24 23.28 -10.94 16.10
N ASP A 25 22.54 -9.84 15.86
CA ASP A 25 23.10 -8.50 15.65
C ASP A 25 23.84 -7.95 16.89
N TYR A 26 23.41 -8.34 18.09
CA TYR A 26 24.00 -7.91 19.36
C TYR A 26 24.97 -8.95 19.97
N ASP A 27 25.19 -10.08 19.29
CA ASP A 27 26.01 -11.20 19.76
C ASP A 27 25.59 -11.75 21.14
N ILE A 28 24.26 -11.87 21.36
CA ILE A 28 23.67 -12.34 22.62
C ILE A 28 23.02 -13.71 22.42
N ASN A 29 23.35 -14.68 23.27
CA ASN A 29 22.71 -15.99 23.24
C ASN A 29 21.47 -16.09 24.16
N ILE A 30 20.70 -17.17 24.02
CA ILE A 30 19.45 -17.40 24.79
C ILE A 30 19.69 -17.38 26.31
N SER A 31 20.85 -17.87 26.74
CA SER A 31 21.19 -17.92 28.16
C SER A 31 21.38 -16.53 28.72
N GLU A 32 22.22 -15.72 28.06
CA GLU A 32 22.48 -14.33 28.43
C GLU A 32 21.23 -13.47 28.41
N LEU A 33 20.39 -13.62 27.38
CA LEU A 33 19.12 -12.91 27.29
C LEU A 33 18.21 -13.28 28.46
N SER A 34 18.09 -14.58 28.77
CA SER A 34 17.26 -15.05 29.89
C SER A 34 17.75 -14.50 31.23
N ASP A 35 19.05 -14.56 31.46
CA ASP A 35 19.67 -14.16 32.71
C ASP A 35 19.58 -12.63 32.90
N SER A 36 19.67 -11.86 31.82
CA SER A 36 19.61 -10.38 31.85
C SER A 36 18.19 -9.82 31.94
N THR A 37 17.22 -10.48 31.29
CA THR A 37 15.84 -9.99 31.21
C THR A 37 14.91 -10.62 32.25
N GLY A 38 15.33 -11.72 32.88
CA GLY A 38 14.46 -12.53 33.74
C GLY A 38 13.39 -13.33 32.99
N ILE A 39 13.35 -13.28 31.65
CA ILE A 39 12.44 -14.09 30.85
C ILE A 39 12.95 -15.53 30.85
N ALA A 40 12.10 -16.50 31.16
CA ALA A 40 12.50 -17.91 31.19
C ALA A 40 13.01 -18.39 29.81
N ARG A 41 14.09 -19.18 29.80
CA ARG A 41 14.63 -19.80 28.57
C ARG A 41 13.58 -20.62 27.81
N SER A 42 12.64 -21.24 28.52
CA SER A 42 11.52 -21.98 27.93
C SER A 42 10.57 -21.09 27.13
N THR A 43 10.51 -19.79 27.43
CA THR A 43 9.75 -18.77 26.67
C THR A 43 10.56 -18.24 25.50
N ILE A 44 11.86 -17.97 25.69
CA ILE A 44 12.74 -17.42 24.62
C ILE A 44 12.99 -18.45 23.52
N THR A 45 13.24 -19.71 23.88
CA THR A 45 13.65 -20.75 22.93
C THR A 45 12.66 -20.95 21.78
N PRO A 46 11.33 -21.07 22.00
CA PRO A 46 10.35 -21.15 20.92
C PRO A 46 10.32 -19.90 20.05
N ILE A 47 10.50 -18.71 20.64
CA ILE A 47 10.51 -17.44 19.90
C ILE A 47 11.69 -17.38 18.94
N VAL A 48 12.87 -17.84 19.36
CA VAL A 48 14.09 -17.84 18.55
C VAL A 48 14.08 -18.94 17.49
N ASN A 49 13.69 -20.16 17.87
CA ASN A 49 13.83 -21.34 17.00
C ASN A 49 12.62 -21.58 16.10
N ALA A 50 11.43 -21.13 16.50
CA ALA A 50 10.19 -21.30 15.75
C ALA A 50 9.33 -20.01 15.78
N PRO A 51 9.87 -18.86 15.31
CA PRO A 51 9.24 -17.53 15.47
C PRO A 51 7.84 -17.42 14.84
N ASN A 52 7.54 -18.25 13.83
CA ASN A 52 6.24 -18.26 13.15
C ASN A 52 5.20 -19.17 13.84
N ASP A 53 5.64 -20.06 14.74
CA ASP A 53 4.78 -21.03 15.44
C ASP A 53 4.41 -20.57 16.86
N VAL A 54 4.93 -19.41 17.28
CA VAL A 54 4.61 -18.79 18.58
C VAL A 54 3.12 -18.41 18.60
N LYS A 55 2.34 -19.18 19.38
CA LYS A 55 0.89 -18.96 19.50
C LYS A 55 0.54 -17.76 20.38
N ALA A 56 1.38 -17.45 21.37
CA ALA A 56 1.16 -16.39 22.32
C ALA A 56 2.49 -15.87 22.87
N ILE A 57 2.58 -14.56 23.01
CA ILE A 57 3.61 -13.84 23.73
C ILE A 57 2.91 -12.78 24.59
N SER A 58 3.34 -12.59 25.83
CA SER A 58 2.74 -11.55 26.68
C SER A 58 3.25 -10.18 26.28
N ILE A 59 2.44 -9.15 26.55
CA ILE A 59 2.86 -7.75 26.33
C ILE A 59 4.09 -7.44 27.17
N ASP A 60 4.16 -7.92 28.42
CA ASP A 60 5.32 -7.72 29.30
C ASP A 60 6.61 -8.30 28.70
N THR A 61 6.53 -9.45 28.01
CA THR A 61 7.70 -10.02 27.32
C THR A 61 8.11 -9.15 26.13
N ILE A 62 7.15 -8.64 25.35
CA ILE A 62 7.43 -7.70 24.25
C ILE A 62 8.11 -6.44 24.80
N ASP A 63 7.54 -5.85 25.85
CA ASP A 63 8.04 -4.63 26.49
C ASP A 63 9.47 -4.81 27.01
N THR A 64 9.72 -5.91 27.73
CA THR A 64 11.04 -6.24 28.27
C THR A 64 12.08 -6.44 27.15
N LEU A 65 11.70 -7.10 26.05
CA LEU A 65 12.61 -7.31 24.92
C LEU A 65 12.90 -5.98 24.21
N CYS A 66 11.87 -5.15 23.97
CA CYS A 66 12.06 -3.84 23.35
C CYS A 66 12.96 -2.93 24.21
N ASP A 67 12.74 -2.90 25.52
CA ASP A 67 13.56 -2.11 26.47
C ASP A 67 15.00 -2.62 26.53
N PHE A 68 15.19 -3.94 26.62
CA PHE A 68 16.52 -4.55 26.69
C PHE A 68 17.40 -4.22 25.47
N PHE A 69 16.83 -4.30 24.25
CA PHE A 69 17.56 -4.00 23.02
C PHE A 69 17.52 -2.52 22.62
N GLY A 70 16.64 -1.71 23.24
CA GLY A 70 16.41 -0.32 22.88
C GLY A 70 15.76 -0.13 21.49
N ILE A 71 14.86 -1.03 21.10
CA ILE A 71 14.24 -1.08 19.76
C ILE A 71 12.74 -0.78 19.80
N ASP A 72 12.17 -0.42 18.64
CA ASP A 72 10.72 -0.26 18.51
C ASP A 72 10.04 -1.63 18.31
N ILE A 73 8.76 -1.73 18.69
CA ILE A 73 7.96 -2.95 18.49
C ILE A 73 7.90 -3.37 17.00
N SER A 74 8.00 -2.43 16.07
CA SER A 74 8.00 -2.70 14.64
C SER A 74 9.29 -3.37 14.14
N ASP A 75 10.40 -3.24 14.88
CA ASP A 75 11.64 -3.97 14.62
C ASP A 75 11.50 -5.42 15.13
N LEU A 76 10.89 -5.59 16.31
CA LEU A 76 10.68 -6.90 16.94
C LEU A 76 9.61 -7.75 16.24
N ILE A 77 8.51 -7.14 15.79
CA ILE A 77 7.34 -7.86 15.26
C ILE A 77 6.95 -7.36 13.87
N THR A 78 7.01 -8.27 12.90
CA THR A 78 6.55 -8.01 11.52
C THR A 78 5.22 -8.68 11.24
N PHE A 79 4.32 -7.98 10.54
CA PHE A 79 3.05 -8.53 10.07
C PHE A 79 2.96 -8.49 8.55
N THR A 80 2.70 -9.65 7.94
CA THR A 80 2.43 -9.76 6.49
C THR A 80 0.98 -10.19 6.23
N PRO A 81 0.17 -9.37 5.54
CA PRO A 81 -1.20 -9.74 5.17
C PRO A 81 -1.25 -10.78 4.02
N ARG A 82 -2.22 -11.71 4.07
CA ARG A 82 -2.45 -12.80 3.09
C ARG A 82 -2.91 -12.34 1.70
N GLU A 83 -3.81 -11.36 1.65
CA GLU A 83 -4.50 -10.97 0.41
C GLU A 83 -4.48 -9.46 0.20
N ASN A 84 -4.44 -9.07 -1.07
CA ASN A 84 -4.80 -7.73 -1.50
C ASN A 84 -6.25 -7.45 -1.12
N LYS A 85 -6.44 -6.54 -0.17
CA LYS A 85 -7.78 -6.19 0.36
C LYS A 85 -8.63 -5.36 -0.62
N TYR A 86 -8.08 -4.91 -1.74
CA TYR A 86 -8.72 -4.03 -2.71
C TYR A 86 -9.15 -4.87 -3.92
N LYS A 87 -10.44 -4.89 -4.25
CA LYS A 87 -10.99 -5.86 -5.22
C LYS A 87 -11.84 -5.26 -6.34
N GLU A 88 -12.34 -4.02 -6.26
CA GLU A 88 -13.19 -3.47 -7.33
C GLU A 88 -12.92 -1.99 -7.60
N TYR A 89 -13.02 -1.61 -8.88
CA TYR A 89 -12.80 -0.27 -9.41
C TYR A 89 -14.03 0.20 -10.19
N MET A 90 -14.43 1.45 -9.99
CA MET A 90 -15.46 2.11 -10.79
C MET A 90 -15.06 3.58 -11.02
N THR A 91 -15.04 4.03 -12.27
CA THR A 91 -14.73 5.43 -12.62
C THR A 91 -16.01 6.26 -12.53
N TRP A 92 -16.01 7.34 -11.75
CA TRP A 92 -17.26 8.06 -11.45
C TRP A 92 -17.37 9.42 -12.13
N TYR A 93 -16.25 10.06 -12.52
CA TYR A 93 -16.34 11.42 -13.02
C TYR A 93 -15.17 11.81 -13.94
N LYS A 94 -15.53 12.31 -15.12
CA LYS A 94 -14.60 12.84 -16.12
C LYS A 94 -14.71 14.37 -16.08
N ASP A 95 -13.72 15.05 -15.52
CA ASP A 95 -13.53 16.48 -15.76
C ASP A 95 -12.28 16.66 -16.60
N ASN A 96 -12.36 17.41 -17.70
CA ASN A 96 -11.22 17.77 -18.54
C ASN A 96 -10.38 16.61 -19.12
N LEU A 97 -9.47 16.98 -20.03
CA LEU A 97 -8.75 16.03 -20.89
C LEU A 97 -7.81 15.11 -20.11
N ASN A 98 -7.25 15.54 -18.96
CA ASN A 98 -6.22 14.78 -18.22
C ASN A 98 -6.44 14.66 -16.70
N GLN A 99 -7.68 14.67 -16.20
CA GLN A 99 -7.95 14.38 -14.78
C GLN A 99 -9.26 13.61 -14.58
N GLU A 100 -9.38 12.81 -13.52
CA GLU A 100 -10.63 12.12 -13.19
C GLU A 100 -10.71 11.70 -11.72
N TYR A 101 -11.92 11.34 -11.30
CA TYR A 101 -12.15 10.67 -10.02
C TYR A 101 -12.49 9.19 -10.22
N ILE A 102 -11.76 8.34 -9.50
CA ILE A 102 -11.90 6.89 -9.47
C ILE A 102 -12.39 6.48 -8.07
N ASP A 103 -13.35 5.57 -7.99
CA ASP A 103 -13.72 4.89 -6.74
C ASP A 103 -13.13 3.49 -6.74
N MET A 104 -12.31 3.26 -5.73
CA MET A 104 -11.82 1.95 -5.38
C MET A 104 -12.57 1.44 -4.17
N THR A 105 -12.76 0.13 -4.10
CA THR A 105 -13.44 -0.44 -2.95
C THR A 105 -12.59 -1.50 -2.24
N LYS A 106 -12.62 -1.41 -0.90
CA LYS A 106 -11.97 -2.33 0.01
C LYS A 106 -13.04 -3.03 0.83
N LYS A 107 -12.96 -4.35 0.92
CA LYS A 107 -13.84 -5.13 1.81
C LYS A 107 -13.17 -5.26 3.18
N ILE A 108 -13.86 -4.86 4.24
CA ILE A 108 -13.43 -5.04 5.63
C ILE A 108 -14.54 -5.80 6.36
N GLY A 109 -14.30 -7.08 6.63
CA GLY A 109 -15.36 -8.01 7.07
C GLY A 109 -16.46 -8.10 6.02
N ASN A 110 -17.72 -7.89 6.42
CA ASN A 110 -18.86 -7.85 5.50
C ASN A 110 -19.14 -6.45 4.93
N LYS A 111 -18.36 -5.43 5.32
CA LYS A 111 -18.62 -4.05 4.93
C LYS A 111 -17.74 -3.65 3.75
N LYS A 112 -18.37 -3.05 2.73
CA LYS A 112 -17.69 -2.37 1.64
C LYS A 112 -17.25 -0.97 2.09
N ARG A 113 -16.06 -0.55 1.70
CA ARG A 113 -15.50 0.77 1.94
C ARG A 113 -15.08 1.39 0.62
N HIS A 114 -15.62 2.56 0.32
CA HIS A 114 -15.32 3.31 -0.88
C HIS A 114 -14.15 4.25 -0.63
N ILE A 115 -13.23 4.33 -1.58
CA ILE A 115 -12.03 5.16 -1.55
C ILE A 115 -12.07 5.97 -2.83
N PHE A 116 -12.22 7.28 -2.70
CA PHE A 116 -12.22 8.18 -3.85
C PHE A 116 -10.80 8.65 -4.11
N ILE A 117 -10.34 8.44 -5.33
CA ILE A 117 -9.03 8.82 -5.82
C ILE A 117 -9.22 9.91 -6.86
N PHE A 118 -8.46 10.98 -6.74
CA PHE A 118 -8.25 11.95 -7.79
C PHE A 118 -6.93 11.62 -8.49
N ILE A 119 -6.98 11.51 -9.82
CA ILE A 119 -5.81 11.29 -10.65
C ILE A 119 -5.74 12.39 -11.71
N SER A 120 -4.55 12.93 -11.93
CA SER A 120 -4.27 13.89 -13.00
C SER A 120 -2.95 13.57 -13.68
N ALA A 121 -2.83 13.93 -14.96
CA ALA A 121 -1.60 13.73 -15.71
C ALA A 121 -1.22 14.98 -16.52
N ASP A 122 0.05 15.32 -16.48
CA ASP A 122 0.62 16.44 -17.21
C ASP A 122 1.74 15.92 -18.11
N ASN A 123 1.69 16.22 -19.42
CA ASN A 123 2.84 15.94 -20.30
C ASN A 123 3.95 16.93 -19.93
N VAL A 124 5.09 16.41 -19.50
CA VAL A 124 6.29 17.16 -19.12
C VAL A 124 7.43 16.95 -20.12
N GLY A 125 7.25 16.07 -21.09
CA GLY A 125 8.19 15.89 -22.20
C GLY A 125 8.12 17.05 -23.19
N PRO A 126 9.12 17.18 -24.07
CA PRO A 126 9.00 17.97 -25.29
C PRO A 126 7.74 17.59 -26.08
N ASP A 127 7.23 18.48 -26.95
CA ASP A 127 5.99 18.26 -27.73
C ASP A 127 5.99 16.95 -28.55
N THR A 128 7.16 16.38 -28.81
CA THR A 128 7.36 15.13 -29.56
C THR A 128 7.43 13.88 -28.68
N GLU A 129 7.48 14.02 -27.36
CA GLU A 129 7.63 12.93 -26.41
C GLU A 129 6.39 12.78 -25.53
N ASN A 130 6.07 11.53 -25.22
CA ASN A 130 4.92 11.16 -24.39
C ASN A 130 5.41 10.85 -22.97
N ILE A 131 5.91 11.87 -22.26
CA ILE A 131 6.41 11.72 -20.88
C ILE A 131 5.46 12.42 -19.93
N TYR A 132 4.78 11.65 -19.09
CA TYR A 132 3.75 12.16 -18.19
C TYR A 132 4.19 12.11 -16.75
N THR A 133 3.93 13.19 -16.03
CA THR A 133 3.85 13.15 -14.56
C THR A 133 2.40 12.91 -14.18
N VAL A 134 2.14 11.85 -13.42
CA VAL A 134 0.80 11.46 -12.98
C VAL A 134 0.70 11.66 -11.47
N ASN A 135 -0.17 12.55 -11.03
CA ASN A 135 -0.43 12.78 -9.61
C ASN A 135 -1.65 11.97 -9.16
N ILE A 136 -1.51 11.20 -8.09
CA ILE A 136 -2.57 10.34 -7.54
C ILE A 136 -2.82 10.70 -6.09
N THR A 137 -4.06 11.05 -5.74
CA THR A 137 -4.43 11.47 -4.38
C THR A 137 -5.66 10.74 -3.91
N ALA A 138 -5.60 10.08 -2.75
CA ALA A 138 -6.79 9.58 -2.07
C ALA A 138 -7.47 10.71 -1.30
N LEU A 139 -8.74 10.99 -1.62
CA LEU A 139 -9.49 12.09 -1.05
C LEU A 139 -9.84 11.86 0.42
N SER A 140 -9.71 12.90 1.23
CA SER A 140 -10.33 12.96 2.55
C SER A 140 -11.86 12.91 2.46
N LYS A 141 -12.51 12.58 3.57
CA LYS A 141 -13.97 12.66 3.66
C LYS A 141 -14.52 14.06 3.36
N ASN A 142 -13.75 15.11 3.70
CA ASN A 142 -14.17 16.48 3.45
C ASN A 142 -14.06 16.86 1.97
N GLU A 143 -13.03 16.40 1.27
CA GLU A 143 -12.92 16.56 -0.19
C GLU A 143 -14.00 15.77 -0.92
N TYR A 144 -14.26 14.52 -0.48
CA TYR A 144 -15.36 13.73 -1.02
C TYR A 144 -16.72 14.46 -0.89
N LYS A 145 -17.01 15.07 0.28
CA LYS A 145 -18.25 15.84 0.47
C LYS A 145 -18.42 16.96 -0.57
N LYS A 146 -17.32 17.60 -0.99
CA LYS A 146 -17.34 18.69 -1.97
C LYS A 146 -17.71 18.18 -3.37
N ILE A 147 -17.22 16.99 -3.75
CA ILE A 147 -17.50 16.41 -5.07
C ILE A 147 -18.79 15.57 -5.11
N LYS A 148 -19.26 15.07 -3.96
CA LYS A 148 -20.45 14.21 -3.84
C LYS A 148 -21.66 14.74 -4.63
N PRO A 149 -22.01 16.04 -4.60
CA PRO A 149 -23.16 16.56 -5.34
C PRO A 149 -23.06 16.37 -6.87
N SER A 150 -21.86 16.25 -7.42
CA SER A 150 -21.62 16.05 -8.85
C SER A 150 -21.68 14.57 -9.28
N LEU A 151 -21.80 13.64 -8.34
CA LEU A 151 -21.81 12.20 -8.60
C LEU A 151 -23.26 11.69 -8.79
N LYS A 152 -23.55 11.07 -9.94
CA LYS A 152 -24.91 10.57 -10.28
C LYS A 152 -25.46 9.53 -9.28
N LYS A 153 -24.57 8.71 -8.72
CA LYS A 153 -24.85 7.77 -7.62
C LYS A 153 -23.61 7.81 -6.74
N SER A 154 -23.81 7.96 -5.44
CA SER A 154 -22.68 8.21 -4.54
C SER A 154 -22.91 7.45 -3.23
N PRO A 155 -21.90 6.78 -2.67
CA PRO A 155 -22.04 6.11 -1.38
C PRO A 155 -22.30 7.13 -0.25
N GLU A 156 -22.87 6.64 0.84
CA GLU A 156 -23.03 7.45 2.04
C GLU A 156 -21.67 7.77 2.67
N LEU A 157 -21.56 8.91 3.35
CA LEU A 157 -20.28 9.35 3.92
C LEU A 157 -19.68 8.33 4.91
N LYS A 158 -20.54 7.56 5.59
CA LYS A 158 -20.16 6.47 6.51
C LYS A 158 -19.53 5.27 5.79
N GLU A 159 -19.77 5.12 4.49
CA GLU A 159 -19.22 4.05 3.65
C GLU A 159 -17.89 4.47 3.00
N VAL A 160 -17.58 5.76 3.02
CA VAL A 160 -16.32 6.32 2.51
C VAL A 160 -15.20 6.18 3.54
N MET A 161 -14.09 5.59 3.11
CA MET A 161 -12.82 5.56 3.83
C MET A 161 -12.13 6.90 3.65
N ASP A 162 -11.54 7.42 4.73
CA ASP A 162 -10.76 8.66 4.63
C ASP A 162 -9.43 8.41 3.90
N GLY A 163 -9.05 9.32 3.00
CA GLY A 163 -7.82 9.23 2.22
C GLY A 163 -6.55 9.03 3.05
N LYS A 164 -6.46 9.65 4.24
CA LYS A 164 -5.34 9.43 5.17
C LYS A 164 -5.27 7.98 5.65
N THR A 165 -6.44 7.38 5.92
CA THR A 165 -6.53 5.97 6.34
C THR A 165 -6.11 5.05 5.21
N PHE A 166 -6.60 5.31 3.99
CA PHE A 166 -6.19 4.56 2.80
C PHE A 166 -4.67 4.64 2.60
N PHE A 167 -4.10 5.84 2.64
CA PHE A 167 -2.68 6.02 2.38
C PHE A 167 -1.81 5.33 3.44
N ASN A 168 -2.23 5.37 4.72
CA ASN A 168 -1.59 4.63 5.80
C ASN A 168 -1.66 3.10 5.64
N ASP A 169 -2.72 2.58 5.02
CA ASP A 169 -2.81 1.17 4.68
C ASP A 169 -1.94 0.83 3.46
N PHE A 170 -1.93 1.71 2.45
CA PHE A 170 -1.17 1.57 1.20
C PHE A 170 0.34 1.54 1.45
N LYS A 171 0.85 2.47 2.28
CA LYS A 171 2.28 2.56 2.62
C LYS A 171 2.82 1.31 3.29
N LYS A 172 1.97 0.58 4.02
CA LYS A 172 2.33 -0.67 4.72
C LYS A 172 2.28 -1.91 3.81
N GLN A 173 1.75 -1.78 2.60
CA GLN A 173 1.76 -2.90 1.66
C GLN A 173 3.16 -3.11 1.08
N LYS A 174 3.45 -4.35 0.67
CA LYS A 174 4.66 -4.67 -0.08
C LYS A 174 4.72 -3.87 -1.40
N ARG A 175 5.94 -3.64 -1.90
CA ARG A 175 6.18 -2.79 -3.07
C ARG A 175 5.48 -3.29 -4.34
N ASP A 176 5.41 -4.60 -4.53
CA ASP A 176 4.68 -5.26 -5.63
C ASP A 176 3.17 -4.94 -5.59
N VAL A 177 2.56 -4.97 -4.41
CA VAL A 177 1.15 -4.60 -4.20
C VAL A 177 0.92 -3.11 -4.48
N GLN A 178 1.83 -2.25 -4.02
CA GLN A 178 1.76 -0.82 -4.29
C GLN A 178 1.88 -0.53 -5.79
N THR A 179 2.80 -1.22 -6.46
CA THR A 179 3.03 -1.15 -7.91
C THR A 179 1.81 -1.61 -8.68
N ALA A 180 1.25 -2.77 -8.35
CA ALA A 180 0.06 -3.32 -8.99
C ALA A 180 -1.15 -2.40 -8.81
N THR A 181 -1.35 -1.85 -7.61
CA THR A 181 -2.43 -0.88 -7.34
C THR A 181 -2.29 0.37 -8.19
N THR A 182 -1.07 0.92 -8.27
CA THR A 182 -0.77 2.11 -9.08
C THR A 182 -0.97 1.83 -10.57
N LYS A 183 -0.50 0.67 -11.05
CA LYS A 183 -0.69 0.22 -12.44
C LYS A 183 -2.16 0.14 -12.81
N ILE A 184 -2.99 -0.48 -11.97
CA ILE A 184 -4.43 -0.62 -12.26
C ILE A 184 -5.12 0.75 -12.35
N LEU A 185 -4.75 1.70 -11.48
CA LEU A 185 -5.28 3.07 -11.57
C LEU A 185 -4.85 3.76 -12.85
N LEU A 186 -3.58 3.62 -13.23
CA LEU A 186 -3.06 4.19 -14.47
C LEU A 186 -3.70 3.54 -15.71
N GLU A 187 -3.89 2.22 -15.73
CA GLU A 187 -4.59 1.50 -16.80
C GLU A 187 -6.02 2.00 -16.97
N ASN A 188 -6.74 2.20 -15.85
CA ASN A 188 -8.07 2.78 -15.87
C ASN A 188 -8.04 4.19 -16.48
N PHE A 189 -7.13 5.03 -16.01
CA PHE A 189 -6.98 6.41 -16.45
C PHE A 189 -6.62 6.56 -17.94
N VAL A 190 -5.63 5.81 -18.39
CA VAL A 190 -5.16 5.82 -19.79
C VAL A 190 -6.24 5.28 -20.73
N SER A 191 -6.95 4.23 -20.35
CA SER A 191 -7.97 3.60 -21.21
C SER A 191 -9.25 4.43 -21.38
N THR A 192 -9.59 5.30 -20.42
CA THR A 192 -10.84 6.07 -20.41
C THR A 192 -10.78 7.38 -21.19
N LYS A 193 -9.58 7.89 -21.53
CA LYS A 193 -9.35 9.20 -22.16
C LYS A 193 -8.96 9.07 -23.63
N GLN A 194 -9.45 9.97 -24.47
CA GLN A 194 -9.16 9.94 -25.92
C GLN A 194 -7.71 10.27 -26.26
N ASP A 195 -7.08 11.16 -25.49
CA ASP A 195 -5.73 11.63 -25.81
C ASP A 195 -4.69 10.54 -25.60
N PHE A 196 -4.82 9.76 -24.52
CA PHE A 196 -3.91 8.64 -24.28
C PHE A 196 -4.12 7.46 -25.24
N LYS A 197 -5.31 7.30 -25.86
CA LYS A 197 -5.55 6.25 -26.86
C LYS A 197 -4.72 6.41 -28.14
N LYS A 198 -4.20 7.60 -28.42
CA LYS A 198 -3.37 7.88 -29.60
C LYS A 198 -1.89 7.58 -29.37
N ILE A 199 -1.50 7.43 -28.10
CA ILE A 199 -0.12 7.17 -27.70
C ILE A 199 0.18 5.72 -28.05
N LYS A 200 1.28 5.50 -28.78
CA LYS A 200 1.83 4.16 -28.97
C LYS A 200 2.86 3.85 -27.90
N ASN A 201 3.80 4.78 -27.72
CA ASN A 201 4.90 4.65 -26.77
C ASN A 201 4.93 5.87 -25.86
N GLY A 202 5.23 5.67 -24.58
CA GLY A 202 5.39 6.76 -23.62
C GLY A 202 5.90 6.28 -22.27
N TYR A 203 6.09 7.22 -21.36
CA TYR A 203 6.50 6.95 -19.99
C TYR A 203 5.61 7.72 -19.02
N PHE A 204 5.15 7.06 -17.97
CA PHE A 204 4.32 7.62 -16.93
C PHE A 204 5.04 7.51 -15.60
N ASN A 205 5.37 8.65 -15.00
CA ASN A 205 5.86 8.74 -13.64
C ASN A 205 4.70 9.01 -12.68
N CYS A 206 4.22 7.97 -12.01
CA CYS A 206 3.10 8.05 -11.08
C CYS A 206 3.57 8.39 -9.67
N MET A 207 3.07 9.48 -9.10
CA MET A 207 3.42 9.94 -7.76
C MET A 207 2.18 10.01 -6.90
N TRP A 208 2.20 9.29 -5.77
CA TRP A 208 1.14 9.42 -4.78
C TRP A 208 1.35 10.67 -3.93
N ARG A 209 0.38 11.59 -3.99
CA ARG A 209 0.37 12.81 -3.19
C ARG A 209 -0.37 12.59 -1.88
N ASN A 210 0.26 13.04 -0.81
CA ASN A 210 -0.25 13.03 0.55
C ASN A 210 0.30 14.26 1.28
N ASN A 211 -0.08 14.42 2.56
CA ASN A 211 0.47 15.48 3.40
C ASN A 211 1.78 15.04 4.12
N GLU A 212 2.48 14.03 3.62
CA GLU A 212 3.76 13.58 4.19
C GLU A 212 4.92 14.46 3.69
N PRO A 213 6.06 14.52 4.41
CA PRO A 213 7.28 15.18 3.95
C PRO A 213 7.75 14.67 2.58
N LEU A 214 8.40 15.55 1.80
CA LEU A 214 8.90 15.23 0.45
C LEU A 214 9.85 14.01 0.40
N SER A 215 10.65 13.80 1.45
CA SER A 215 11.54 12.65 1.59
C SER A 215 10.76 11.32 1.55
N ILE A 216 9.60 11.28 2.18
CA ILE A 216 8.69 10.12 2.21
C ILE A 216 7.92 10.02 0.90
N GLN A 217 7.51 11.15 0.30
CA GLN A 217 6.78 11.15 -0.98
C GLN A 217 7.57 10.48 -2.11
N SER A 218 8.90 10.68 -2.15
CA SER A 218 9.76 10.09 -3.18
C SER A 218 9.71 8.55 -3.23
N GLN A 219 9.41 7.91 -2.10
CA GLN A 219 9.27 6.45 -2.00
C GLN A 219 7.98 5.94 -2.65
N PHE A 220 7.03 6.82 -3.00
CA PHE A 220 5.76 6.47 -3.64
C PHE A 220 5.68 6.94 -5.09
N ASN A 221 6.83 6.98 -5.74
CA ASN A 221 6.97 7.17 -7.19
C ASN A 221 7.04 5.81 -7.88
N PHE A 222 6.32 5.64 -8.98
CA PHE A 222 6.25 4.42 -9.76
C PHE A 222 6.37 4.75 -11.24
N GLY A 223 7.44 4.27 -11.87
CA GLY A 223 7.66 4.44 -13.31
C GLY A 223 6.95 3.36 -14.11
N PHE A 224 6.26 3.75 -15.17
CA PHE A 224 5.69 2.81 -16.12
C PHE A 224 6.03 3.20 -17.55
N GLU A 225 6.68 2.29 -18.27
CA GLU A 225 6.77 2.36 -19.71
C GLU A 225 5.45 1.91 -20.32
N TYR A 226 4.95 2.66 -21.29
CA TYR A 226 3.76 2.35 -22.06
C TYR A 226 4.17 1.97 -23.46
N ASP A 227 3.84 0.76 -23.88
CA ASP A 227 4.11 0.22 -25.21
C ASP A 227 2.87 -0.48 -25.76
N ASN A 228 2.28 0.13 -26.79
CA ASN A 228 1.13 -0.38 -27.55
C ASN A 228 -0.02 -0.89 -26.67
N GLY A 229 -0.37 -0.13 -25.63
CA GLY A 229 -1.46 -0.50 -24.71
C GLY A 229 -1.02 -1.21 -23.44
N ASN A 230 0.23 -1.65 -23.34
CA ASN A 230 0.75 -2.36 -22.17
C ASN A 230 1.55 -1.41 -21.28
N LEU A 231 1.29 -1.47 -19.97
CA LEU A 231 2.08 -0.77 -18.96
C LEU A 231 3.07 -1.74 -18.31
N ILE A 232 4.36 -1.43 -18.42
CA ILE A 232 5.47 -2.22 -17.87
C ILE A 232 6.10 -1.39 -16.76
N TYR A 233 6.13 -1.95 -15.54
CA TYR A 233 6.77 -1.26 -14.42
C TYR A 233 8.27 -1.16 -14.63
N GLN A 234 8.81 0.03 -14.45
CA GLN A 234 10.24 0.34 -14.48
C GLN A 234 10.66 0.69 -13.05
N ASN A 235 11.66 -0.03 -12.54
CA ASN A 235 12.07 0.03 -11.14
C ASN A 235 12.91 1.28 -10.83
#